data_AF-A0A497BUP9-F1
#
_entry.id   AF-A0A497BUP9-F1
#
_cell.length_a   1.000
_cell.length_b   1.000
_cell.length_c   1.000
_cell.angle_alpha   90.00
_cell.angle_beta   90.00
_cell.angle_gamma   90.00
#
_symmetry.space_group_name_H-M   'P 1'
#
loop_
_entity.id
_entity.type
_entity.pdbx_description
1 polymer ?
#
loop_
_entity_poly.entity_id
_entity_poly.type
_entity_poly.pdbx_seq_one_letter_code
_entity_poly.pdbx_strand_id
1 'polypeptide(L)'
;MRKSRLAGVLLLLCLFAQAMTHARTASITFDEGPHLAIGYATLRAGDLRLQPVHIHPPLANCMAAAPLLLQDDLPDPRAISGWEIASLSAITDSVVWQYPHPRRLALASRFPIILMTLLLGTIIYRWANDLFGPRAGLLALLLYAFDPNIIAHGSLVTTDMALALWGTAALFLVARYLRLARRRYWIGAGVMLGLGLASKVSAISLAPVVGLLCLLWPRSLPWRRRLSATAGCLALAALVLWAAYGFEMRPLPGIPFPLPAATHVEIYRSLQEHYQLGHPSFLMGQNSDHGWWYYFPVAFALKTPWPTLILMLVAGWQACKWASVQVGKWGPLMLFPALYAVSALFSSVDIGYRHLLPLLPFLFIFISRIANSEWRMANGEWRMANHVLRFTFYALLLCLPVVTLRLSPNYLAYFNVPDGYRYLVDSNLD
;
A
#
# COMPACT_ATOMS: atom_id res chain seq x y z
N MET A 1 -18.31 -10.32 21.27
CA MET A 1 -17.39 -9.20 21.00
C MET A 1 -15.99 -9.37 21.62
N ARG A 2 -15.83 -9.85 22.86
CA ARG A 2 -14.50 -10.02 23.50
C ARG A 2 -13.61 -11.05 22.78
N LYS A 3 -14.16 -12.22 22.44
CA LYS A 3 -13.44 -13.29 21.72
C LYS A 3 -12.95 -12.87 20.32
N SER A 4 -13.76 -12.15 19.56
CA SER A 4 -13.39 -11.68 18.20
C SER A 4 -12.32 -10.60 18.21
N ARG A 5 -12.24 -9.79 19.28
CA ARG A 5 -11.15 -8.82 19.46
C ARG A 5 -9.84 -9.52 19.81
N LEU A 6 -9.90 -10.50 20.72
CA LEU A 6 -8.72 -11.31 21.08
C LEU A 6 -8.14 -12.03 19.85
N ALA A 7 -8.98 -12.68 19.05
CA ALA A 7 -8.54 -13.32 17.81
C ALA A 7 -7.90 -12.33 16.82
N GLY A 8 -8.45 -11.11 16.71
CA GLY A 8 -7.85 -10.06 15.89
C GLY A 8 -6.47 -9.63 16.39
N VAL A 9 -6.30 -9.48 17.71
CA VAL A 9 -4.99 -9.17 18.32
C VAL A 9 -3.99 -10.30 18.07
N LEU A 10 -4.41 -11.57 18.22
CA LEU A 10 -3.54 -12.71 17.94
C LEU A 10 -3.07 -12.75 16.48
N LEU A 11 -3.96 -12.47 15.52
CA LEU A 11 -3.59 -12.38 14.10
C LEU A 11 -2.58 -11.25 13.83
N LEU A 12 -2.74 -10.09 14.48
CA LEU A 12 -1.77 -8.99 14.37
C LEU A 12 -0.43 -9.35 15.00
N LEU A 13 -0.41 -10.07 16.12
CA LEU A 13 0.82 -10.57 16.73
C LEU A 13 1.51 -11.62 15.85
N CYS A 14 0.76 -12.50 15.19
CA CYS A 14 1.31 -13.42 14.20
C CYS A 14 1.91 -12.68 13.00
N LEU A 15 1.23 -11.66 12.47
CA LEU A 15 1.76 -10.82 11.40
C LEU A 15 3.04 -10.10 11.83
N PHE A 16 3.05 -9.53 13.05
CA PHE A 16 4.25 -8.89 13.61
C PHE A 16 5.41 -9.89 13.72
N ALA A 17 5.17 -11.10 14.24
CA ALA A 17 6.20 -12.12 14.38
C ALA A 17 6.77 -12.55 13.02
N GLN A 18 5.91 -12.76 12.02
CA GLN A 18 6.33 -13.11 10.65
C GLN A 18 7.15 -11.98 9.99
N ALA A 19 6.65 -10.74 10.07
CA ALA A 19 7.32 -9.57 9.51
C ALA A 19 8.66 -9.27 10.20
N MET A 20 8.73 -9.40 11.54
CA MET A 20 9.98 -9.28 12.28
C MET A 20 10.98 -10.39 11.97
N THR A 21 10.49 -11.61 11.73
CA THR A 21 11.34 -12.73 11.31
C THR A 21 11.95 -12.44 9.96
N HIS A 22 11.12 -12.07 8.97
CA HIS A 22 11.58 -11.65 7.63
C HIS A 22 12.59 -10.50 7.71
N ALA A 23 12.27 -9.43 8.45
CA ALA A 23 13.14 -8.26 8.59
C ALA A 23 14.52 -8.59 9.18
N ARG A 24 14.64 -9.63 10.01
CA ARG A 24 15.90 -10.09 10.63
C ARG A 24 16.73 -10.98 9.72
N THR A 25 16.08 -11.74 8.83
CA THR A 25 16.74 -12.76 8.03
C THR A 25 17.02 -12.30 6.60
N ALA A 26 16.18 -11.45 6.03
CA ALA A 26 16.34 -10.95 4.66
C ALA A 26 17.50 -9.93 4.58
N SER A 27 18.31 -10.04 3.53
CA SER A 27 19.27 -9.00 3.11
C SER A 27 18.55 -7.70 2.76
N ILE A 28 19.28 -6.59 2.73
CA ILE A 28 18.77 -5.33 2.18
C ILE A 28 18.57 -5.53 0.67
N THR A 29 17.38 -5.25 0.16
CA THR A 29 17.09 -5.32 -1.28
C THR A 29 17.61 -4.08 -1.99
N PHE A 30 17.78 -4.14 -3.32
CA PHE A 30 18.33 -3.02 -4.08
C PHE A 30 17.50 -1.74 -3.90
N ASP A 31 16.17 -1.88 -3.94
CA ASP A 31 15.22 -0.80 -3.75
C ASP A 31 15.29 -0.12 -2.36
N GLU A 32 15.63 -0.87 -1.31
CA GLU A 32 15.65 -0.33 0.05
C GLU A 32 16.75 0.72 0.25
N GLY A 33 17.89 0.54 -0.42
CA GLY A 33 19.05 1.42 -0.26
C GLY A 33 18.73 2.89 -0.56
N PRO A 34 18.27 3.22 -1.80
CA PRO A 34 17.92 4.59 -2.15
C PRO A 34 16.81 5.19 -1.26
N HIS A 35 15.77 4.41 -0.91
CA HIS A 35 14.71 4.85 0.01
C HIS A 35 15.25 5.21 1.41
N LEU A 36 16.20 4.42 1.91
CA LEU A 36 16.84 4.66 3.20
C LEU A 36 17.76 5.88 3.18
N ALA A 37 18.64 5.92 2.18
CA ALA A 37 19.65 6.96 2.03
C ALA A 37 19.00 8.34 1.95
N ILE A 38 17.97 8.48 1.13
CA ILE A 38 17.27 9.76 0.98
C ILE A 38 16.48 10.15 2.23
N GLY A 39 15.83 9.19 2.90
CA GLY A 39 15.10 9.45 4.14
C GLY A 39 16.02 9.96 5.23
N TYR A 40 17.18 9.31 5.41
CA TYR A 40 18.19 9.70 6.38
C TYR A 40 18.81 11.06 6.02
N ALA A 41 19.17 11.27 4.74
CA ALA A 41 19.73 12.53 4.28
C ALA A 41 18.79 13.72 4.47
N THR A 42 17.50 13.54 4.15
CA THR A 42 16.49 14.58 4.33
C THR A 42 16.35 14.96 5.81
N LEU A 43 16.29 13.97 6.70
CA LEU A 43 16.16 14.21 8.13
C LEU A 43 17.41 14.84 8.75
N ARG A 44 18.60 14.43 8.32
CA ARG A 44 19.87 14.90 8.88
C ARG A 44 20.27 16.29 8.37
N ALA A 45 20.02 16.58 7.10
CA ALA A 45 20.40 17.84 6.46
C ALA A 45 19.27 18.90 6.48
N GLY A 46 18.01 18.48 6.60
CA GLY A 46 16.85 19.37 6.41
C GLY A 46 16.70 19.85 4.97
N ASP A 47 17.23 19.10 4.00
CA ASP A 47 17.33 19.47 2.60
C ASP A 47 16.59 18.45 1.70
N LEU A 48 15.84 18.94 0.72
CA LEU A 48 14.98 18.16 -0.17
C LEU A 48 15.60 17.92 -1.56
N ARG A 49 16.85 18.33 -1.82
CA ARG A 49 17.51 18.26 -3.14
C ARG A 49 17.52 16.88 -3.79
N LEU A 50 17.54 15.81 -2.99
CA LEU A 50 17.58 14.44 -3.49
C LEU A 50 16.19 13.93 -3.92
N GLN A 51 15.10 14.59 -3.51
CA GLN A 51 13.74 14.07 -3.71
C GLN A 51 13.34 13.98 -5.19
N PRO A 52 13.60 14.99 -6.04
CA PRO A 52 13.34 14.87 -7.47
C PRO A 52 14.17 13.78 -8.17
N VAL A 53 15.38 13.51 -7.66
CA VAL A 53 16.27 12.45 -8.20
C VAL A 53 15.75 11.06 -7.87
N HIS A 54 15.24 10.86 -6.65
CA HIS A 54 14.63 9.59 -6.24
C HIS A 54 13.21 9.39 -6.77
N ILE A 55 12.53 10.47 -7.16
CA ILE A 55 11.17 10.44 -7.74
C ILE A 55 10.10 9.96 -6.71
N HIS A 56 10.34 10.19 -5.42
CA HIS A 56 9.38 9.87 -4.36
C HIS A 56 9.18 11.03 -3.39
N PRO A 57 7.94 11.28 -2.92
CA PRO A 57 7.68 12.19 -1.81
C PRO A 57 8.39 11.76 -0.50
N PRO A 58 8.75 12.71 0.37
CA PRO A 58 9.70 12.47 1.46
C PRO A 58 9.15 11.63 2.62
N LEU A 59 7.84 11.65 2.89
CA LEU A 59 7.29 11.22 4.18
C LEU A 59 7.58 9.75 4.49
N ALA A 60 7.32 8.83 3.55
CA ALA A 60 7.51 7.40 3.78
C ALA A 60 9.00 7.08 4.05
N ASN A 61 9.89 7.65 3.25
CA ASN A 61 11.34 7.48 3.39
C ASN A 61 11.83 8.06 4.72
N CYS A 62 11.38 9.25 5.10
CA CYS A 62 11.72 9.87 6.37
C CYS A 62 11.19 9.05 7.56
N MET A 63 9.96 8.56 7.50
CA MET A 63 9.40 7.72 8.58
C MET A 63 10.18 6.42 8.74
N ALA A 64 10.60 5.79 7.64
CA ALA A 64 11.44 4.60 7.69
C ALA A 64 12.83 4.90 8.24
N ALA A 65 13.44 6.01 7.85
CA ALA A 65 14.79 6.38 8.27
C ALA A 65 14.87 7.05 9.66
N ALA A 66 13.75 7.50 10.25
CA ALA A 66 13.75 8.23 11.52
C ALA A 66 14.51 7.53 12.67
N PRO A 67 14.41 6.19 12.86
CA PRO A 67 15.19 5.49 13.88
C PRO A 67 16.70 5.56 13.69
N LEU A 68 17.18 5.87 12.48
CA LEU A 68 18.60 6.00 12.18
C LEU A 68 19.21 7.28 12.77
N LEU A 69 18.39 8.29 13.09
CA LEU A 69 18.87 9.50 13.79
C LEU A 69 19.38 9.24 15.20
N LEU A 70 19.07 8.07 15.77
CA LEU A 70 19.56 7.61 17.06
C LEU A 70 20.91 6.88 16.96
N GLN A 71 21.47 6.76 15.75
CA GLN A 71 22.77 6.12 15.49
C GLN A 71 23.81 7.20 15.16
N ASP A 72 24.89 7.24 15.95
CA ASP A 72 25.93 8.28 15.83
C ASP A 72 27.06 7.89 14.86
N ASP A 73 27.05 6.66 14.33
CA ASP A 73 28.11 6.12 13.48
C ASP A 73 27.79 6.13 11.98
N LEU A 74 26.66 6.71 11.59
CA LEU A 74 26.34 6.97 10.19
C LEU A 74 27.04 8.26 9.72
N PRO A 75 27.57 8.30 8.48
CA PRO A 75 28.25 9.48 7.97
C PRO A 75 27.27 10.66 7.87
N ASP A 76 27.78 11.88 7.99
CA ASP A 76 27.00 13.08 7.65
C ASP A 76 26.85 13.14 6.12
N PRO A 77 25.62 13.13 5.58
CA PRO A 77 25.39 13.15 4.14
C PRO A 77 26.01 14.37 3.45
N ARG A 78 26.16 15.49 4.17
CA ARG A 78 26.75 16.73 3.65
C ARG A 78 28.26 16.64 3.43
N ALA A 79 28.93 15.67 4.05
CA ALA A 79 30.37 15.46 3.90
C ALA A 79 30.73 14.50 2.75
N ILE A 80 29.72 13.87 2.12
CA ILE A 80 29.93 12.92 1.01
C ILE A 80 30.12 13.72 -0.28
N SER A 81 31.12 13.34 -1.09
CA SER A 81 31.48 14.05 -2.34
C SER A 81 30.32 14.22 -3.33
N GLY A 82 29.36 13.30 -3.33
CA GLY A 82 28.17 13.37 -4.19
C GLY A 82 27.07 14.35 -3.72
N TRP A 83 27.21 15.00 -2.56
CA TRP A 83 26.17 15.85 -1.96
C TRP A 83 25.84 17.10 -2.78
N GLU A 84 26.87 17.80 -3.27
CA GLU A 84 26.69 19.07 -4.00
C GLU A 84 26.00 18.88 -5.35
N ILE A 85 26.17 17.72 -5.97
CA ILE A 85 25.54 17.36 -7.24
C ILE A 85 24.26 16.52 -7.07
N ALA A 86 23.75 16.40 -5.83
CA ALA A 86 22.57 15.59 -5.51
C ALA A 86 22.65 14.12 -6.00
N SER A 87 23.84 13.52 -5.96
CA SER A 87 24.06 12.13 -6.41
C SER A 87 23.49 11.13 -5.41
N LEU A 88 22.28 10.63 -5.70
CA LEU A 88 21.62 9.63 -4.85
C LEU A 88 22.43 8.34 -4.71
N SER A 89 23.10 7.90 -5.77
CA SER A 89 23.96 6.71 -5.73
C SER A 89 25.12 6.88 -4.75
N ALA A 90 25.86 7.99 -4.82
CA ALA A 90 26.99 8.23 -3.91
C ALA A 90 26.57 8.31 -2.43
N ILE A 91 25.41 8.92 -2.15
CA ILE A 91 24.85 8.96 -0.80
C ILE A 91 24.43 7.55 -0.35
N THR A 92 23.79 6.78 -1.23
CA THR A 92 23.37 5.40 -0.94
C THR A 92 24.56 4.48 -0.69
N ASP A 93 25.60 4.58 -1.52
CA ASP A 93 26.83 3.81 -1.36
C ASP A 93 27.46 4.05 0.02
N SER A 94 27.58 5.30 0.43
CA SER A 94 28.25 5.67 1.68
C SER A 94 27.40 5.35 2.93
N VAL A 95 26.09 5.60 2.88
CA VAL A 95 25.17 5.46 4.04
C VAL A 95 24.69 4.02 4.21
N VAL A 96 24.54 3.26 3.11
CA VAL A 96 23.92 1.94 3.12
C VAL A 96 24.93 0.84 2.78
N TRP A 97 25.59 0.92 1.62
CA TRP A 97 26.37 -0.22 1.10
C TRP A 97 27.75 -0.38 1.75
N GLN A 98 28.40 0.74 2.10
CA GLN A 98 29.68 0.75 2.79
C GLN A 98 29.53 0.69 4.33
N TYR A 99 28.30 0.72 4.83
CA TYR A 99 28.05 0.72 6.27
C TYR A 99 28.40 -0.64 6.89
N PRO A 100 29.22 -0.69 7.97
CA PRO A 100 29.72 -1.96 8.52
C PRO A 100 28.65 -2.83 9.21
N HIS A 101 27.46 -2.27 9.49
CA HIS A 101 26.41 -2.94 10.26
C HIS A 101 25.05 -2.97 9.53
N PRO A 102 24.97 -3.57 8.32
CA PRO A 102 23.77 -3.53 7.48
C PRO A 102 22.54 -4.17 8.13
N ARG A 103 22.72 -5.19 8.98
CA ARG A 103 21.61 -5.80 9.74
C ARG A 103 20.97 -4.83 10.74
N ARG A 104 21.78 -4.01 11.42
CA ARG A 104 21.27 -2.99 12.36
C ARG A 104 20.54 -1.89 11.60
N LEU A 105 21.13 -1.44 10.48
CA LEU A 105 20.54 -0.47 9.58
C LEU A 105 19.15 -0.92 9.10
N ALA A 106 19.08 -2.12 8.52
CA ALA A 106 17.84 -2.70 8.01
C ALA A 106 16.79 -2.87 9.11
N LEU A 107 17.14 -3.43 10.27
CA LEU A 107 16.16 -3.66 11.34
C LEU A 107 15.57 -2.37 11.89
N ALA A 108 16.41 -1.36 12.12
CA ALA A 108 15.96 -0.07 12.63
C ALA A 108 14.96 0.58 11.67
N SER A 109 15.22 0.49 10.37
CA SER A 109 14.42 1.19 9.36
C SER A 109 13.21 0.43 8.83
N ARG A 110 13.25 -0.91 8.88
CA ARG A 110 12.09 -1.77 8.58
C ARG A 110 11.01 -1.70 9.65
N PHE A 111 11.38 -1.40 10.90
CA PHE A 111 10.44 -1.38 12.03
C PHE A 111 9.27 -0.39 11.84
N PRO A 112 9.48 0.88 11.42
CA PRO A 112 8.38 1.78 11.04
C PRO A 112 7.45 1.20 9.97
N ILE A 113 7.97 0.51 8.96
CA ILE A 113 7.14 -0.12 7.91
C ILE A 113 6.28 -1.24 8.49
N ILE A 114 6.85 -2.07 9.38
CA ILE A 114 6.10 -3.12 10.08
C ILE A 114 4.96 -2.52 10.89
N LEU A 115 5.19 -1.38 11.57
CA LEU A 115 4.12 -0.68 12.28
C LEU A 115 3.01 -0.19 11.33
N MET A 116 3.37 0.34 10.15
CA MET A 116 2.38 0.72 9.13
C MET A 116 1.55 -0.48 8.68
N THR A 117 2.19 -1.63 8.46
CA THR A 117 1.55 -2.90 8.09
C THR A 117 0.55 -3.35 9.16
N LEU A 118 0.92 -3.29 10.45
CA LEU A 118 -0.01 -3.62 11.55
C LEU A 118 -1.19 -2.64 11.65
N LEU A 119 -0.95 -1.35 11.46
CA LEU A 119 -1.99 -0.32 11.45
C LEU A 119 -2.96 -0.55 10.28
N LEU A 120 -2.46 -0.89 9.09
CA LEU A 120 -3.27 -1.22 7.93
C LEU A 120 -4.14 -2.46 8.20
N GLY A 121 -3.57 -3.54 8.76
CA GLY A 121 -4.32 -4.72 9.17
C GLY A 121 -5.45 -4.38 10.16
N THR A 122 -5.20 -3.46 11.09
CA THR A 122 -6.23 -2.98 12.03
C THR A 122 -7.37 -2.24 11.30
N ILE A 123 -7.05 -1.41 10.31
CA ILE A 123 -8.06 -0.70 9.50
C ILE A 123 -8.88 -1.69 8.67
N ILE A 124 -8.23 -2.66 8.02
CA ILE A 124 -8.87 -3.73 7.26
C ILE A 124 -9.87 -4.49 8.14
N TYR A 125 -9.44 -4.96 9.32
CA TYR A 125 -10.30 -5.64 10.28
C TYR A 125 -11.53 -4.80 10.65
N ARG A 126 -11.31 -3.53 10.99
CA ARG A 126 -12.38 -2.61 11.42
C ARG A 126 -13.34 -2.31 10.28
N TRP A 127 -12.83 -2.09 9.07
CA TRP A 127 -13.67 -1.76 7.92
C TRP A 127 -14.51 -2.95 7.45
N ALA A 128 -13.91 -4.14 7.36
CA ALA A 128 -14.66 -5.37 7.07
C ALA A 128 -15.72 -5.65 8.16
N ASN A 129 -15.40 -5.42 9.43
CA ASN A 129 -16.37 -5.52 10.53
C ASN A 129 -17.52 -4.50 10.40
N ASP A 130 -17.24 -3.25 10.01
CA ASP A 130 -18.26 -2.22 9.78
C ASP A 130 -19.16 -2.55 8.56
N LEU A 131 -18.69 -3.37 7.61
CA LEU A 131 -19.41 -3.72 6.39
C LEU A 131 -20.23 -5.01 6.51
N PHE A 132 -19.64 -6.00 7.19
CA PHE A 132 -20.03 -7.39 7.14
C PHE A 132 -19.96 -8.08 8.52
N GLY A 133 -19.61 -7.38 9.60
CA GLY A 133 -19.61 -7.93 10.96
C GLY A 133 -18.33 -8.69 11.36
N PRO A 134 -18.28 -9.22 12.60
CA PRO A 134 -17.00 -9.59 13.22
C PRO A 134 -16.25 -10.74 12.56
N ARG A 135 -16.98 -11.70 11.98
CA ARG A 135 -16.38 -12.85 11.27
C ARG A 135 -15.69 -12.40 9.98
N ALA A 136 -16.32 -11.48 9.25
CA ALA A 136 -15.71 -10.89 8.07
C ALA A 136 -14.47 -10.05 8.42
N GLY A 137 -14.52 -9.30 9.54
CA GLY A 137 -13.34 -8.64 10.08
C GLY A 137 -12.16 -9.59 10.29
N LEU A 138 -12.40 -10.72 10.96
CA LEU A 138 -11.38 -11.75 11.18
C LEU A 138 -10.90 -12.40 9.89
N LEU A 139 -11.80 -12.69 8.96
CA LEU A 139 -11.46 -13.28 7.67
C LEU A 139 -10.58 -12.33 6.83
N ALA A 140 -10.94 -11.06 6.73
CA ALA A 140 -10.13 -10.06 6.02
C ALA A 140 -8.73 -9.94 6.63
N LEU A 141 -8.65 -9.91 7.96
CA LEU A 141 -7.38 -9.85 8.67
C LEU A 141 -6.55 -11.13 8.54
N LEU A 142 -7.17 -12.31 8.50
CA LEU A 142 -6.49 -13.58 8.27
C LEU A 142 -5.87 -13.62 6.88
N LEU A 143 -6.62 -13.23 5.85
CA LEU A 143 -6.10 -13.15 4.48
C LEU A 143 -4.92 -12.18 4.40
N TYR A 144 -5.03 -11.02 5.04
CA TYR A 144 -3.96 -10.03 5.10
C TYR A 144 -2.73 -10.53 5.87
N ALA A 145 -2.92 -11.13 7.06
CA ALA A 145 -1.84 -11.54 7.96
C ALA A 145 -1.04 -12.76 7.48
N PHE A 146 -1.60 -13.54 6.54
CA PHE A 146 -0.97 -14.70 5.95
C PHE A 146 -0.75 -14.55 4.44
N ASP A 147 -0.85 -13.35 3.87
CA ASP A 147 -0.42 -13.12 2.50
C ASP A 147 1.11 -12.94 2.47
N PRO A 148 1.86 -13.76 1.70
CA PRO A 148 3.32 -13.70 1.68
C PRO A 148 3.84 -12.37 1.11
N ASN A 149 3.14 -11.75 0.16
CA ASN A 149 3.56 -10.45 -0.39
C ASN A 149 3.33 -9.33 0.63
N ILE A 150 2.25 -9.39 1.42
CA ILE A 150 2.05 -8.48 2.54
C ILE A 150 3.15 -8.63 3.58
N ILE A 151 3.58 -9.85 3.91
CA ILE A 151 4.64 -10.04 4.91
C ILE A 151 5.99 -9.55 4.36
N ALA A 152 6.32 -9.89 3.11
CA ALA A 152 7.55 -9.47 2.45
C ALA A 152 7.62 -7.95 2.35
N HIS A 153 6.75 -7.33 1.54
CA HIS A 153 6.76 -5.89 1.32
C HIS A 153 6.29 -5.08 2.54
N GLY A 154 5.55 -5.70 3.46
CA GLY A 154 5.16 -5.13 4.76
C GLY A 154 6.30 -4.97 5.75
N SER A 155 7.50 -5.43 5.40
CA SER A 155 8.70 -5.31 6.20
C SER A 155 9.90 -4.79 5.44
N LEU A 156 9.79 -4.48 4.14
CA LEU A 156 10.86 -3.87 3.34
C LEU A 156 10.69 -2.35 3.29
N VAL A 157 11.80 -1.62 3.22
CA VAL A 157 11.80 -0.14 3.17
C VAL A 157 11.47 0.35 1.76
N THR A 158 10.16 0.42 1.49
CA THR A 158 9.61 1.05 0.28
C THR A 158 8.44 1.99 0.63
N THR A 159 7.96 2.74 -0.36
CA THR A 159 6.82 3.67 -0.18
C THR A 159 5.45 3.00 -0.32
N ASP A 160 5.38 1.72 -0.68
CA ASP A 160 4.14 1.02 -1.02
C ASP A 160 3.20 0.86 0.17
N MET A 161 3.76 0.51 1.34
CA MET A 161 2.99 0.32 2.56
C MET A 161 2.44 1.62 3.12
N ALA A 162 3.16 2.72 2.97
CA ALA A 162 2.64 4.03 3.30
C ALA A 162 1.42 4.37 2.43
N LEU A 163 1.49 4.16 1.10
CA LEU A 163 0.34 4.36 0.23
C LEU A 163 -0.85 3.45 0.59
N ALA A 164 -0.60 2.16 0.79
CA ALA A 164 -1.66 1.22 1.15
C ALA A 164 -2.33 1.61 2.48
N LEU A 165 -1.55 2.00 3.49
CA LEU A 165 -2.04 2.48 4.78
C LEU A 165 -2.88 3.76 4.62
N TRP A 166 -2.27 4.83 4.10
CA TRP A 166 -2.90 6.15 4.05
C TRP A 166 -4.09 6.18 3.09
N GLY A 167 -3.99 5.51 1.94
CA GLY A 167 -5.09 5.38 0.98
C GLY A 167 -6.28 4.61 1.53
N THR A 168 -6.03 3.45 2.18
CA THR A 168 -7.08 2.67 2.83
C THR A 168 -7.71 3.44 3.98
N ALA A 169 -6.91 4.14 4.79
CA ALA A 169 -7.39 4.98 5.90
C ALA A 169 -8.29 6.13 5.40
N ALA A 170 -7.87 6.82 4.33
CA ALA A 170 -8.63 7.90 3.72
C ALA A 170 -9.99 7.39 3.24
N LEU A 171 -10.02 6.29 2.48
CA LEU A 171 -11.27 5.73 1.95
C LEU A 171 -12.16 5.09 3.02
N PHE A 172 -11.58 4.53 4.08
CA PHE A 172 -12.32 4.07 5.26
C PHE A 172 -13.04 5.24 5.96
N LEU A 173 -12.36 6.38 6.12
CA LEU A 173 -12.93 7.59 6.70
C LEU A 173 -13.98 8.21 5.78
N VAL A 174 -13.76 8.24 4.47
CA VAL A 174 -14.80 8.61 3.50
C VAL A 174 -16.01 7.69 3.65
N ALA A 175 -15.84 6.36 3.71
CA ALA A 175 -16.93 5.42 3.90
C ALA A 175 -17.74 5.71 5.17
N ARG A 176 -17.09 6.10 6.27
CA ARG A 176 -17.76 6.54 7.50
C ARG A 176 -18.43 7.91 7.36
N TYR A 177 -17.84 8.84 6.64
CA TYR A 177 -18.46 10.12 6.30
C TYR A 177 -19.75 9.91 5.50
N LEU A 178 -19.72 9.06 4.46
CA LEU A 178 -20.89 8.77 3.62
C LEU A 178 -22.05 8.13 4.40
N ARG A 179 -21.76 7.40 5.48
CA ARG A 179 -22.80 6.78 6.33
C ARG A 179 -23.31 7.68 7.44
N LEU A 180 -22.41 8.43 8.08
CA LEU A 180 -22.68 9.12 9.34
C LEU A 180 -22.76 10.64 9.20
N ALA A 181 -22.35 11.20 8.05
CA ALA A 181 -22.37 12.63 7.73
C ALA A 181 -21.66 13.53 8.76
N ARG A 182 -20.67 13.01 9.52
CA ARG A 182 -19.96 13.77 10.55
C ARG A 182 -18.68 14.40 10.01
N ARG A 183 -18.45 15.69 10.29
CA ARG A 183 -17.30 16.46 9.80
C ARG A 183 -15.93 15.85 10.10
N ARG A 184 -15.77 15.25 11.28
CA ARG A 184 -14.51 14.60 11.71
C ARG A 184 -13.99 13.56 10.72
N TYR A 185 -14.89 12.93 9.95
CA TYR A 185 -14.50 11.88 9.02
C TYR A 185 -13.93 12.43 7.71
N TRP A 186 -14.51 13.48 7.11
CA TRP A 186 -13.88 14.11 5.94
C TRP A 186 -12.62 14.89 6.33
N ILE A 187 -12.57 15.46 7.54
CA ILE A 187 -11.35 16.08 8.09
C ILE A 187 -10.24 15.01 8.18
N GLY A 188 -10.51 13.89 8.86
CA GLY A 188 -9.55 12.80 8.94
C GLY A 188 -9.17 12.24 7.56
N ALA A 189 -10.12 12.12 6.63
CA ALA A 189 -9.84 11.67 5.27
C ALA A 189 -8.89 12.64 4.53
N GLY A 190 -9.07 13.96 4.70
CA GLY A 190 -8.16 14.97 4.16
C GLY A 190 -6.75 14.83 4.71
N VAL A 191 -6.60 14.62 6.04
CA VAL A 191 -5.28 14.37 6.64
C VAL A 191 -4.64 13.11 6.05
N MET A 192 -5.38 11.98 6.02
CA MET A 192 -4.85 10.73 5.47
C MET A 192 -4.50 10.84 3.98
N LEU A 193 -5.30 11.56 3.20
CA LEU A 193 -5.00 11.83 1.78
C LEU A 193 -3.71 12.65 1.64
N GLY A 194 -3.52 13.69 2.44
CA GLY A 194 -2.28 14.48 2.46
C GLY A 194 -1.05 13.66 2.84
N LEU A 195 -1.16 12.79 3.86
CA LEU A 195 -0.08 11.85 4.22
C LEU A 195 0.22 10.87 3.08
N GLY A 196 -0.80 10.39 2.37
CA GLY A 196 -0.63 9.56 1.17
C GLY A 196 0.14 10.29 0.08
N LEU A 197 -0.27 11.52 -0.27
CA LEU A 197 0.40 12.38 -1.26
C LEU A 197 1.85 12.67 -0.87
N ALA A 198 2.12 12.87 0.42
CA ALA A 198 3.46 13.09 0.94
C ALA A 198 4.31 11.80 1.00
N SER A 199 3.72 10.63 0.79
CA SER A 199 4.39 9.33 0.86
C SER A 199 4.70 8.70 -0.51
N LYS A 200 3.80 8.86 -1.50
CA LYS A 200 3.98 8.25 -2.83
C LYS A 200 3.23 9.03 -3.90
N VAL A 201 3.86 9.27 -5.06
CA VAL A 201 3.27 10.05 -6.15
C VAL A 201 1.94 9.45 -6.64
N SER A 202 1.84 8.12 -6.72
CA SER A 202 0.61 7.44 -7.18
C SER A 202 -0.59 7.64 -6.25
N ALA A 203 -0.40 8.18 -5.04
CA ALA A 203 -1.49 8.65 -4.18
C ALA A 203 -2.36 9.75 -4.84
N ILE A 204 -1.84 10.45 -5.86
CA ILE A 204 -2.61 11.45 -6.62
C ILE A 204 -3.91 10.88 -7.19
N SER A 205 -3.93 9.58 -7.53
CA SER A 205 -5.13 8.87 -8.01
C SER A 205 -6.25 8.79 -6.97
N LEU A 206 -5.95 8.94 -5.67
CA LEU A 206 -6.96 8.95 -4.59
C LEU A 206 -7.75 10.27 -4.55
N ALA A 207 -7.13 11.39 -4.93
CA ALA A 207 -7.75 12.71 -4.84
C ALA A 207 -9.06 12.83 -5.63
N PRO A 208 -9.14 12.44 -6.93
CA PRO A 208 -10.41 12.48 -7.66
C PRO A 208 -11.44 11.50 -7.06
N VAL A 209 -11.01 10.33 -6.57
CA VAL A 209 -11.92 9.36 -5.93
C VAL A 209 -12.56 9.94 -4.68
N VAL A 210 -11.74 10.46 -3.76
CA VAL A 210 -12.20 11.06 -2.51
C VAL A 210 -13.08 12.28 -2.80
N GLY A 211 -12.67 13.13 -3.75
CA GLY A 211 -13.41 14.32 -4.16
C GLY A 211 -14.79 13.98 -4.73
N LEU A 212 -14.86 13.04 -5.67
CA LEU A 212 -16.11 12.57 -6.27
C LEU A 212 -17.04 11.93 -5.24
N LEU A 213 -16.52 11.05 -4.37
CA LEU A 213 -17.34 10.40 -3.34
C LEU A 213 -17.94 11.41 -2.37
N CYS A 214 -17.14 12.37 -1.88
CA CYS A 214 -17.61 13.43 -0.96
C CYS A 214 -18.54 14.44 -1.63
N LEU A 215 -18.38 14.70 -2.94
CA LEU A 215 -19.20 15.64 -3.68
C LEU A 215 -20.57 15.03 -4.02
N LEU A 216 -20.59 13.78 -4.45
CA LEU A 216 -21.80 13.09 -4.90
C LEU A 216 -22.60 12.46 -3.75
N TRP A 217 -21.97 12.18 -2.60
CA TRP A 217 -22.60 11.59 -1.41
C TRP A 217 -22.11 12.25 -0.10
N PRO A 218 -22.88 12.13 1.01
CA PRO A 218 -24.19 11.49 1.10
C PRO A 218 -25.31 12.35 0.52
N ARG A 219 -26.23 11.74 -0.23
CA ARG A 219 -27.38 12.42 -0.85
C ARG A 219 -28.35 13.04 0.17
N SER A 220 -28.27 12.64 1.44
CA SER A 220 -29.02 13.26 2.53
C SER A 220 -28.55 14.68 2.89
N LEU A 221 -27.35 15.08 2.45
CA LEU A 221 -26.82 16.43 2.68
C LEU A 221 -27.09 17.36 1.49
N PRO A 222 -27.42 18.64 1.76
CA PRO A 222 -27.55 19.64 0.70
C PRO A 222 -26.22 19.82 -0.03
N TRP A 223 -26.29 20.19 -1.32
CA TRP A 223 -25.12 20.30 -2.21
C TRP A 223 -24.04 21.22 -1.64
N ARG A 224 -24.40 22.34 -0.99
CA ARG A 224 -23.46 23.28 -0.36
C ARG A 224 -22.60 22.62 0.72
N ARG A 225 -23.19 21.74 1.53
CA ARG A 225 -22.44 21.01 2.56
C ARG A 225 -21.51 19.97 1.95
N ARG A 226 -21.94 19.30 0.88
CA ARG A 226 -21.09 18.36 0.13
C ARG A 226 -19.90 19.08 -0.51
N LEU A 227 -20.14 20.21 -1.18
CA LEU A 227 -19.08 21.05 -1.73
C LEU A 227 -18.11 21.51 -0.63
N SER A 228 -18.61 22.01 0.51
CA SER A 228 -17.75 22.45 1.61
C SER A 228 -16.91 21.31 2.20
N ALA A 229 -17.45 20.10 2.28
CA ALA A 229 -16.72 18.93 2.77
C ALA A 229 -15.65 18.48 1.77
N THR A 230 -15.97 18.47 0.48
CA THR A 230 -15.00 18.16 -0.58
C THR A 230 -13.88 19.19 -0.61
N ALA A 231 -14.22 20.48 -0.65
CA ALA A 231 -13.23 21.57 -0.64
C ALA A 231 -12.38 21.55 0.62
N GLY A 232 -13.00 21.39 1.80
CA GLY A 232 -12.27 21.29 3.07
C GLY A 232 -11.37 20.06 3.14
N CYS A 233 -11.81 18.91 2.63
CA CYS A 233 -11.01 17.68 2.58
C CYS A 233 -9.78 17.85 1.69
N LEU A 234 -9.94 18.41 0.48
CA LEU A 234 -8.85 18.64 -0.46
C LEU A 234 -7.89 19.74 0.03
N ALA A 235 -8.41 20.83 0.60
CA ALA A 235 -7.59 21.88 1.19
C ALA A 235 -6.75 21.37 2.36
N LEU A 236 -7.32 20.51 3.21
CA LEU A 236 -6.57 19.90 4.31
C LEU A 236 -5.52 18.91 3.81
N ALA A 237 -5.81 18.15 2.75
CA ALA A 237 -4.81 17.29 2.11
C ALA A 237 -3.65 18.11 1.55
N ALA A 238 -3.93 19.23 0.88
CA ALA A 238 -2.92 20.17 0.38
C ALA A 238 -2.11 20.80 1.52
N LEU A 239 -2.75 21.17 2.64
CA LEU A 239 -2.07 21.72 3.81
C LEU A 239 -1.12 20.70 4.45
N VAL A 240 -1.56 19.45 4.61
CA VAL A 240 -0.73 18.38 5.18
C VAL A 240 0.44 18.05 4.24
N LEU A 241 0.20 18.03 2.93
CA LEU A 241 1.26 17.90 1.93
C LEU A 241 2.27 19.05 2.09
N TRP A 242 1.82 20.30 2.11
CA TRP A 242 2.69 21.47 2.26
C TRP A 242 3.50 21.44 3.56
N ALA A 243 2.89 21.02 4.67
CA ALA A 243 3.57 20.83 5.94
C ALA A 243 4.65 19.73 5.89
N ALA A 244 4.43 18.65 5.14
CA ALA A 244 5.43 17.59 4.97
C ALA A 244 6.68 18.05 4.20
N TYR A 245 6.57 19.14 3.44
CA TYR A 245 7.67 19.83 2.77
C TYR A 245 8.19 21.02 3.59
N GLY A 246 7.89 21.09 4.90
CA GLY A 246 8.37 22.18 5.77
C GLY A 246 7.83 23.56 5.40
N PHE A 247 6.63 23.62 4.81
CA PHE A 247 6.05 24.83 4.24
C PHE A 247 6.92 25.49 3.14
N GLU A 248 7.66 24.68 2.38
CA GLU A 248 8.46 25.14 1.23
C GLU A 248 7.65 26.08 0.32
N MET A 249 8.24 27.22 -0.01
CA MET A 249 7.78 28.16 -1.03
C MET A 249 8.96 28.47 -1.94
N ARG A 250 8.93 27.99 -3.19
CA ARG A 250 10.05 28.14 -4.12
C ARG A 250 9.57 28.39 -5.55
N PRO A 251 10.22 29.27 -6.33
CA PRO A 251 9.91 29.43 -7.75
C PRO A 251 10.33 28.19 -8.55
N LEU A 252 9.54 27.84 -9.56
CA LEU A 252 9.88 26.81 -10.55
C LEU A 252 10.04 27.44 -11.94
N PRO A 253 10.97 26.93 -12.76
CA PRO A 253 11.08 27.36 -14.16
C PRO A 253 9.72 27.27 -14.88
N GLY A 254 9.36 28.35 -15.58
CA GLY A 254 8.10 28.48 -16.32
C GLY A 254 6.87 28.89 -15.49
N ILE A 255 7.00 29.10 -14.18
CA ILE A 255 5.89 29.51 -13.31
C ILE A 255 6.20 30.88 -12.69
N PRO A 256 5.33 31.91 -12.89
CA PRO A 256 5.67 33.29 -12.56
C PRO A 256 5.62 33.63 -11.06
N PHE A 257 5.16 32.70 -10.21
CA PHE A 257 5.04 32.90 -8.76
C PHE A 257 5.59 31.68 -8.00
N PRO A 258 6.08 31.86 -6.76
CA PRO A 258 6.55 30.74 -5.95
C PRO A 258 5.41 29.79 -5.62
N LEU A 259 5.68 28.49 -5.72
CA LEU A 259 4.71 27.45 -5.44
C LEU A 259 4.91 26.83 -4.05
N PRO A 260 3.82 26.51 -3.34
CA PRO A 260 3.88 25.69 -2.14
C PRO A 260 4.32 24.27 -2.52
N ALA A 261 5.23 23.69 -1.73
CA ALA A 261 5.79 22.36 -1.96
C ALA A 261 6.29 22.17 -3.40
N ALA A 262 7.04 23.15 -3.93
CA ALA A 262 7.58 23.15 -5.28
C ALA A 262 8.34 21.86 -5.63
N THR A 263 9.05 21.28 -4.66
CA THR A 263 9.74 19.99 -4.83
C THR A 263 8.78 18.85 -5.19
N HIS A 264 7.54 18.87 -4.69
CA HIS A 264 6.53 17.87 -5.06
C HIS A 264 6.17 17.92 -6.55
N VAL A 265 6.13 19.13 -7.12
CA VAL A 265 5.86 19.33 -8.55
C VAL A 265 7.06 18.88 -9.39
N GLU A 266 8.29 19.14 -8.94
CA GLU A 266 9.49 18.62 -9.61
C GLU A 266 9.56 17.10 -9.60
N ILE A 267 9.25 16.44 -8.48
CA ILE A 267 9.14 14.97 -8.42
C ILE A 267 8.18 14.45 -9.50
N TYR A 268 7.03 15.12 -9.67
CA TYR A 268 6.07 14.73 -10.70
C TYR A 268 6.60 14.94 -12.13
N ARG A 269 7.34 16.03 -12.38
CA ARG A 269 8.01 16.27 -13.68
C ARG A 269 9.07 15.20 -13.96
N SER A 270 9.92 14.90 -12.97
CA SER A 270 10.93 13.84 -13.07
C SER A 270 10.30 12.47 -13.32
N LEU A 271 9.14 12.18 -12.72
CA LEU A 271 8.39 10.95 -13.01
C LEU A 271 7.89 10.90 -14.47
N GLN A 272 7.39 12.02 -15.00
CA GLN A 272 6.93 12.10 -16.39
C GLN A 272 8.09 11.90 -17.38
N GLU A 273 9.25 12.50 -17.11
CA GLU A 273 10.46 12.30 -17.90
C GLU A 273 10.92 10.84 -17.84
N HIS A 274 10.90 10.22 -16.65
CA HIS A 274 11.22 8.82 -16.47
C HIS A 274 10.27 7.88 -17.26
N TYR A 275 8.96 8.17 -17.26
CA TYR A 275 8.01 7.40 -18.07
C TYR A 275 8.25 7.50 -19.58
N GLN A 276 8.80 8.61 -20.06
CA GLN A 276 9.13 8.81 -21.48
C GLN A 276 10.41 8.07 -21.87
N LEU A 277 11.40 8.02 -20.97
CA LEU A 277 12.66 7.31 -21.20
C LEU A 277 12.49 5.78 -21.16
N GLY A 278 11.47 5.28 -20.46
CA GLY A 278 11.23 3.85 -20.28
C GLY A 278 12.01 3.27 -19.10
N HIS A 279 11.70 2.02 -18.74
CA HIS A 279 12.39 1.30 -17.67
C HIS A 279 12.58 -0.18 -18.07
N PRO A 280 13.81 -0.71 -17.98
CA PRO A 280 14.07 -2.13 -18.22
C PRO A 280 13.14 -3.00 -17.38
N SER A 281 12.42 -3.90 -18.05
CA SER A 281 11.41 -4.76 -17.45
C SER A 281 11.57 -6.17 -18.01
N PHE A 282 11.25 -7.17 -17.18
CA PHE A 282 11.33 -8.59 -17.56
C PHE A 282 9.99 -9.28 -17.35
N LEU A 283 9.56 -10.04 -18.36
CA LEU A 283 8.34 -10.85 -18.30
C LEU A 283 8.51 -12.11 -19.15
N MET A 284 8.31 -13.29 -18.55
CA MET A 284 8.28 -14.58 -19.26
C MET A 284 9.48 -14.84 -20.19
N GLY A 285 10.69 -14.56 -19.73
CA GLY A 285 11.92 -14.76 -20.52
C GLY A 285 12.22 -13.67 -21.54
N GLN A 286 11.43 -12.59 -21.57
CA GLN A 286 11.64 -11.44 -22.46
C GLN A 286 12.05 -10.21 -21.66
N ASN A 287 12.98 -9.43 -22.21
CA ASN A 287 13.34 -8.11 -21.71
C ASN A 287 12.71 -7.05 -22.62
N SER A 288 12.25 -5.96 -22.03
CA SER A 288 11.70 -4.81 -22.75
C SER A 288 11.97 -3.53 -21.95
N ASP A 289 12.30 -2.44 -22.64
CA ASP A 289 12.41 -1.12 -22.01
C ASP A 289 11.05 -0.42 -21.85
N HIS A 290 10.00 -1.07 -22.34
CA HIS A 290 8.60 -0.65 -22.23
C HIS A 290 7.73 -1.76 -21.63
N GLY A 291 6.83 -1.39 -20.73
CA GLY A 291 5.94 -2.35 -20.06
C GLY A 291 4.96 -3.09 -21.00
N TRP A 292 4.38 -4.17 -20.48
CA TRP A 292 3.31 -4.94 -21.10
C TRP A 292 1.98 -4.64 -20.39
N TRP A 293 0.92 -4.38 -21.16
CA TRP A 293 -0.42 -4.16 -20.58
C TRP A 293 -0.91 -5.32 -19.68
N TYR A 294 -0.39 -6.54 -19.92
CA TYR A 294 -0.74 -7.75 -19.18
C TYR A 294 0.28 -8.13 -18.08
N TYR A 295 1.32 -7.33 -17.84
CA TYR A 295 2.30 -7.58 -16.78
C TYR A 295 1.64 -7.72 -15.41
N PHE A 296 0.88 -6.70 -14.98
CA PHE A 296 0.23 -6.71 -13.67
C PHE A 296 -0.83 -7.81 -13.51
N PRO A 297 -1.70 -8.10 -14.51
CA PRO A 297 -2.55 -9.28 -14.47
C PRO A 297 -1.79 -10.60 -14.25
N VAL A 298 -0.66 -10.79 -14.96
CA VAL A 298 0.19 -11.97 -14.81
C VAL A 298 0.84 -11.99 -13.43
N ALA A 299 1.45 -10.89 -13.00
CA ALA A 299 2.04 -10.75 -11.67
C ALA A 299 1.01 -11.02 -10.58
N PHE A 300 -0.21 -10.51 -10.73
CA PHE A 300 -1.29 -10.77 -9.80
C PHE A 300 -1.64 -12.26 -9.70
N ALA A 301 -1.76 -12.95 -10.83
CA ALA A 301 -2.07 -14.37 -10.87
C ALA A 301 -0.92 -15.25 -10.36
N LEU A 302 0.34 -14.86 -10.59
CA LEU A 302 1.51 -15.63 -10.17
C LEU A 302 1.89 -15.42 -8.71
N LYS A 303 1.73 -14.21 -8.18
CA LYS A 303 2.16 -13.84 -6.82
C LYS A 303 1.04 -13.88 -5.78
N THR A 304 -0.23 -13.69 -6.16
CA THR A 304 -1.33 -13.75 -5.18
C THR A 304 -1.66 -15.20 -4.86
N PRO A 305 -1.68 -15.64 -3.60
CA PRO A 305 -1.90 -17.04 -3.28
C PRO A 305 -3.16 -17.63 -3.89
N TRP A 306 -3.05 -18.82 -4.48
CA TRP A 306 -4.19 -19.49 -5.11
C TRP A 306 -5.42 -19.64 -4.17
N PRO A 307 -5.31 -19.84 -2.83
CA PRO A 307 -6.50 -19.87 -1.97
C PRO A 307 -7.22 -18.52 -1.97
N THR A 308 -6.47 -17.42 -1.96
CA THR A 308 -6.99 -16.05 -2.05
C THR A 308 -7.66 -15.80 -3.41
N LEU A 309 -7.07 -16.28 -4.51
CA LEU A 309 -7.66 -16.18 -5.84
C LEU A 309 -9.00 -16.93 -5.94
N ILE A 310 -9.08 -18.15 -5.42
CA ILE A 310 -10.35 -18.92 -5.40
C ILE A 310 -11.39 -18.19 -4.56
N LEU A 311 -11.03 -17.71 -3.37
CA LEU A 311 -11.94 -16.95 -2.52
C LEU A 311 -12.39 -15.64 -3.17
N MET A 312 -11.52 -14.97 -3.94
CA MET A 312 -11.89 -13.81 -4.76
C MET A 312 -12.96 -14.15 -5.80
N LEU A 313 -12.79 -15.25 -6.54
CA LEU A 313 -13.77 -15.70 -7.53
C LEU A 313 -15.12 -16.04 -6.90
N VAL A 314 -15.12 -16.73 -5.75
CA VAL A 314 -16.34 -17.03 -4.98
C VAL A 314 -17.04 -15.74 -4.52
N ALA A 315 -16.28 -14.77 -4.00
CA ALA A 315 -16.82 -13.49 -3.57
C ALA A 315 -17.42 -12.70 -4.74
N GLY A 316 -16.76 -12.72 -5.91
CA GLY A 316 -17.22 -12.12 -7.16
C GLY A 316 -18.52 -12.73 -7.65
N TRP A 317 -18.60 -14.06 -7.71
CA TRP A 317 -19.80 -14.79 -8.11
C TRP A 317 -21.01 -14.48 -7.21
N GLN A 318 -20.80 -14.45 -5.89
CA GLN A 318 -21.84 -14.04 -4.93
C GLN A 318 -22.25 -12.57 -5.09
N ALA A 319 -21.30 -11.70 -5.44
CA ALA A 319 -21.57 -10.29 -5.69
C ALA A 319 -22.52 -10.11 -6.87
N CYS A 320 -22.28 -10.82 -7.99
CA CYS A 320 -23.10 -10.75 -9.19
C CYS A 320 -24.52 -11.28 -8.95
N LYS A 321 -24.67 -12.37 -8.18
CA LYS A 321 -26.00 -12.94 -7.91
C LYS A 321 -26.88 -12.06 -7.02
N TRP A 322 -26.29 -11.33 -6.08
CA TRP A 322 -27.02 -10.58 -5.05
C TRP A 322 -26.75 -9.06 -5.12
N ALA A 323 -26.52 -8.55 -6.34
CA ALA A 323 -26.15 -7.16 -6.56
C ALA A 323 -27.33 -6.21 -6.31
N SER A 324 -27.36 -5.57 -5.14
CA SER A 324 -27.99 -4.25 -5.00
C SER A 324 -26.90 -3.18 -5.09
N VAL A 325 -26.98 -2.27 -6.06
CA VAL A 325 -25.99 -1.20 -6.26
C VAL A 325 -26.14 -0.13 -5.18
N GLN A 326 -25.58 -0.39 -4.00
CA GLN A 326 -25.49 0.59 -2.91
C GLN A 326 -24.21 1.40 -3.04
N VAL A 327 -24.20 2.42 -3.90
CA VAL A 327 -22.98 3.20 -4.22
C VAL A 327 -22.31 3.80 -2.96
N GLY A 328 -23.07 4.23 -1.95
CA GLY A 328 -22.49 4.70 -0.68
C GLY A 328 -21.78 3.63 0.16
N LYS A 329 -22.09 2.34 -0.08
CA LYS A 329 -21.46 1.19 0.59
C LYS A 329 -20.27 0.66 -0.23
N TRP A 330 -20.43 0.56 -1.54
CA TRP A 330 -19.48 -0.08 -2.46
C TRP A 330 -18.50 0.91 -3.11
N GLY A 331 -18.88 2.17 -3.28
CA GLY A 331 -18.07 3.20 -3.94
C GLY A 331 -16.67 3.34 -3.34
N PRO A 332 -16.52 3.57 -2.02
CA PRO A 332 -15.21 3.63 -1.38
C PRO A 332 -14.39 2.32 -1.47
N LEU A 333 -15.04 1.17 -1.66
CA LEU A 333 -14.39 -0.13 -1.75
C LEU A 333 -13.97 -0.49 -3.18
N MET A 334 -14.66 0.03 -4.21
CA MET A 334 -14.48 -0.41 -5.60
C MET A 334 -13.93 0.67 -6.52
N LEU A 335 -14.23 1.96 -6.28
CA LEU A 335 -13.88 3.03 -7.22
C LEU A 335 -12.36 3.22 -7.32
N PHE A 336 -11.66 3.30 -6.19
CA PHE A 336 -10.20 3.41 -6.21
C PHE A 336 -9.53 2.14 -6.75
N PRO A 337 -9.84 0.93 -6.28
CA PRO A 337 -9.23 -0.27 -6.85
C PRO A 337 -9.46 -0.45 -8.33
N ALA A 338 -10.66 -0.12 -8.83
CA ALA A 338 -10.95 -0.19 -10.26
C ALA A 338 -10.12 0.83 -11.06
N LEU A 339 -10.09 2.10 -10.64
CA LEU A 339 -9.31 3.13 -11.33
C LEU A 339 -7.81 2.84 -11.29
N TYR A 340 -7.31 2.37 -10.15
CA TYR A 340 -5.90 2.04 -9.98
C TYR A 340 -5.51 0.79 -10.77
N ALA A 341 -6.36 -0.26 -10.80
CA ALA A 341 -6.13 -1.44 -11.64
C ALA A 341 -6.15 -1.09 -13.14
N VAL A 342 -7.07 -0.23 -13.58
CA VAL A 342 -7.11 0.26 -14.96
C VAL A 342 -5.85 1.06 -15.28
N SER A 343 -5.42 1.96 -14.38
CA SER A 343 -4.17 2.73 -14.54
C SER A 343 -2.94 1.83 -14.64
N ALA A 344 -2.92 0.70 -13.93
CA ALA A 344 -1.81 -0.25 -13.98
C ALA A 344 -1.68 -0.91 -15.37
N LEU A 345 -2.78 -1.14 -16.10
CA LEU A 345 -2.76 -1.70 -17.46
C LEU A 345 -2.10 -0.77 -18.50
N PHE A 346 -1.98 0.52 -18.18
CA PHE A 346 -1.39 1.53 -19.05
C PHE A 346 -0.04 2.04 -18.53
N SER A 347 0.52 1.40 -17.50
CA SER A 347 1.84 1.79 -16.98
C SER A 347 2.93 1.32 -17.93
N SER A 348 3.93 2.17 -18.18
CA SER A 348 5.14 1.81 -18.91
C SER A 348 6.24 1.24 -18.01
N VAL A 349 6.01 1.17 -16.69
CA VAL A 349 7.00 0.83 -15.66
C VAL A 349 6.54 -0.39 -14.87
N ASP A 350 7.08 -1.55 -15.25
CA ASP A 350 6.67 -2.87 -14.80
C ASP A 350 7.70 -3.48 -13.82
N ILE A 351 7.90 -2.80 -12.69
CA ILE A 351 8.94 -3.11 -11.69
C ILE A 351 8.34 -3.85 -10.48
N GLY A 352 7.46 -4.81 -10.76
CA GLY A 352 7.05 -5.83 -9.78
C GLY A 352 5.69 -5.68 -9.10
N TYR A 353 5.28 -6.78 -8.48
CA TYR A 353 3.97 -6.94 -7.84
C TYR A 353 3.68 -5.90 -6.76
N ARG A 354 4.71 -5.32 -6.14
CA ARG A 354 4.58 -4.30 -5.08
C ARG A 354 3.69 -3.12 -5.47
N HIS A 355 3.62 -2.77 -6.76
CA HIS A 355 2.75 -1.70 -7.25
C HIS A 355 1.25 -2.02 -7.10
N LEU A 356 0.86 -3.29 -6.93
CA LEU A 356 -0.51 -3.74 -6.68
C LEU A 356 -0.89 -3.78 -5.20
N LEU A 357 0.07 -3.61 -4.27
CA LEU A 357 -0.19 -3.64 -2.83
C LEU A 357 -1.31 -2.68 -2.37
N PRO A 358 -1.47 -1.46 -2.93
CA PRO A 358 -2.58 -0.58 -2.58
C PRO A 358 -3.97 -1.17 -2.89
N LEU A 359 -4.08 -2.18 -3.75
CA LEU A 359 -5.34 -2.85 -4.10
C LEU A 359 -5.74 -3.93 -3.08
N LEU A 360 -4.75 -4.58 -2.47
CA LEU A 360 -4.96 -5.78 -1.65
C LEU A 360 -5.86 -5.56 -0.42
N PRO A 361 -5.77 -4.44 0.34
CA PRO A 361 -6.68 -4.17 1.44
C PRO A 361 -8.15 -4.24 1.02
N PHE A 362 -8.47 -3.68 -0.14
CA PHE A 362 -9.83 -3.65 -0.68
C PHE A 362 -10.26 -5.05 -1.16
N LEU A 363 -9.33 -5.81 -1.75
CA LEU A 363 -9.55 -7.20 -2.12
C LEU A 363 -9.88 -8.06 -0.89
N PHE A 364 -9.10 -7.98 0.19
CA PHE A 364 -9.33 -8.75 1.42
C PHE A 364 -10.67 -8.38 2.08
N ILE A 365 -11.00 -7.08 2.14
CA ILE A 365 -12.30 -6.63 2.62
C ILE A 365 -13.42 -7.15 1.72
N PHE A 366 -13.25 -7.12 0.40
CA PHE A 366 -14.24 -7.64 -0.55
C PHE A 366 -14.48 -9.15 -0.38
N ILE A 367 -13.41 -9.95 -0.31
CA ILE A 367 -13.47 -11.40 -0.08
C ILE A 367 -14.20 -11.72 1.22
N SER A 368 -13.98 -10.91 2.26
CA SER A 368 -14.52 -11.17 3.59
C SER A 368 -16.05 -11.25 3.67
N ARG A 369 -16.76 -10.75 2.66
CA ARG A 369 -18.23 -10.86 2.53
C ARG A 369 -18.73 -12.31 2.60
N ILE A 370 -17.91 -13.28 2.18
CA ILE A 370 -18.27 -14.71 2.17
C ILE A 370 -18.59 -15.20 3.58
N ALA A 371 -17.96 -14.63 4.62
CA ALA A 371 -18.22 -14.98 6.02
C ALA A 371 -19.69 -14.81 6.44
N ASN A 372 -20.46 -13.97 5.73
CA ASN A 372 -21.91 -13.83 5.95
C ASN A 372 -22.76 -14.76 5.07
N SER A 373 -22.24 -15.20 3.93
CA SER A 373 -22.93 -16.14 3.04
C SER A 373 -23.00 -17.56 3.59
N GLU A 374 -22.04 -17.97 4.44
CA GLU A 374 -22.06 -19.27 5.11
C GLU A 374 -23.33 -19.49 5.93
N TRP A 375 -23.89 -18.41 6.47
CA TRP A 375 -25.17 -18.42 7.19
C TRP A 375 -26.37 -18.58 6.25
N ARG A 376 -26.32 -17.97 5.05
CA ARG A 376 -27.41 -18.05 4.07
C ARG A 376 -27.42 -19.39 3.32
N MET A 377 -26.26 -19.95 3.01
CA MET A 377 -26.16 -21.30 2.44
C MET A 377 -26.64 -22.38 3.42
N ALA A 378 -26.51 -22.15 4.74
CA ALA A 378 -27.02 -23.05 5.78
C ALA A 378 -28.53 -23.34 5.68
N ASN A 379 -29.30 -22.44 5.09
CA ASN A 379 -30.76 -22.52 5.00
C ASN A 379 -31.27 -22.99 3.63
N GLY A 380 -30.38 -23.42 2.71
CA GLY A 380 -30.75 -23.96 1.39
C GLY A 380 -30.92 -25.49 1.37
N GLU A 381 -31.81 -25.97 0.49
CA GLU A 381 -32.43 -27.30 0.47
C GLU A 381 -31.48 -28.51 0.19
N TRP A 382 -30.19 -28.30 -0.11
CA TRP A 382 -29.25 -29.38 -0.42
C TRP A 382 -28.16 -29.54 0.66
N ARG A 383 -28.47 -30.35 1.68
CA ARG A 383 -27.60 -30.59 2.86
C ARG A 383 -26.18 -31.08 2.48
N MET A 384 -26.02 -31.97 1.50
CA MET A 384 -24.71 -32.51 1.11
C MET A 384 -23.80 -31.45 0.47
N ALA A 385 -24.32 -30.67 -0.47
CA ALA A 385 -23.59 -29.61 -1.15
C ALA A 385 -23.10 -28.53 -0.17
N ASN A 386 -23.90 -28.22 0.85
CA ASN A 386 -23.52 -27.28 1.91
C ASN A 386 -22.35 -27.76 2.78
N HIS A 387 -22.25 -29.06 3.07
CA HIS A 387 -21.12 -29.59 3.85
C HIS A 387 -19.83 -29.56 3.04
N VAL A 388 -19.88 -29.95 1.75
CA VAL A 388 -18.72 -29.89 0.85
C VAL A 388 -18.23 -28.46 0.69
N LEU A 389 -19.13 -27.50 0.43
CA LEU A 389 -18.75 -26.09 0.27
C LEU A 389 -18.11 -25.50 1.53
N ARG A 390 -18.63 -25.85 2.73
CA ARG A 390 -18.02 -25.44 4.01
C ARG A 390 -16.66 -26.06 4.22
N PHE A 391 -16.54 -27.37 3.98
CA PHE A 391 -15.26 -28.06 4.10
C PHE A 391 -14.21 -27.43 3.18
N THR A 392 -14.55 -27.20 1.91
CA THR A 392 -13.68 -26.52 0.96
C THR A 392 -13.29 -25.13 1.43
N PHE A 393 -14.23 -24.33 1.93
CA PHE A 393 -13.93 -23.01 2.46
C PHE A 393 -12.94 -23.04 3.63
N TYR A 394 -13.18 -23.87 4.65
CA TYR A 394 -12.25 -24.00 5.78
C TYR A 394 -10.91 -24.62 5.37
N ALA A 395 -10.89 -25.53 4.41
CA ALA A 395 -9.66 -26.10 3.85
C ALA A 395 -8.83 -25.01 3.14
N LEU A 396 -9.45 -24.15 2.32
CA LEU A 396 -8.79 -23.00 1.70
C LEU A 396 -8.23 -22.02 2.74
N LEU A 397 -9.01 -21.74 3.79
CA LEU A 397 -8.58 -20.86 4.89
C LEU A 397 -7.40 -21.44 5.67
N LEU A 398 -7.34 -22.75 5.86
CA LEU A 398 -6.22 -23.41 6.54
C LEU A 398 -4.99 -23.52 5.62
N CYS A 399 -5.21 -23.67 4.32
CA CYS A 399 -4.13 -23.82 3.35
C CYS A 399 -3.26 -22.55 3.27
N LEU A 400 -3.86 -21.36 3.31
CA LEU A 400 -3.10 -20.11 3.23
C LEU A 400 -2.05 -19.96 4.35
N PRO A 401 -2.38 -20.07 5.66
CA PRO A 401 -1.38 -20.12 6.71
C PRO A 401 -0.33 -21.21 6.54
N VAL A 402 -0.72 -22.42 6.11
CA VAL A 402 0.24 -23.52 5.91
C VAL A 402 1.25 -23.20 4.81
N VAL A 403 0.79 -22.67 3.67
CA VAL A 403 1.66 -22.24 2.57
C VAL A 403 2.61 -21.14 3.04
N THR A 404 2.07 -20.11 3.69
CA THR A 404 2.85 -18.95 4.14
C THR A 404 3.87 -19.32 5.22
N LEU A 405 3.50 -20.13 6.21
CA LEU A 405 4.43 -20.57 7.25
C LEU A 405 5.53 -21.49 6.70
N ARG A 406 5.25 -22.29 5.66
CA ARG A 406 6.27 -23.11 4.99
C ARG A 406 7.28 -22.27 4.18
N LEU A 407 6.86 -21.11 3.70
CA LEU A 407 7.73 -20.18 2.97
C LEU A 407 8.65 -19.40 3.89
N SER A 408 8.31 -19.30 5.19
CA SER A 408 9.11 -18.55 6.15
C SER A 408 10.58 -19.01 6.15
N PRO A 409 11.56 -18.10 6.04
CA PRO A 409 11.40 -16.64 6.01
C PRO A 409 11.44 -16.02 4.61
N ASN A 410 11.40 -16.80 3.52
CA ASN A 410 11.62 -16.33 2.15
C ASN A 410 10.29 -15.97 1.43
N TYR A 411 9.52 -15.05 2.02
CA TYR A 411 8.18 -14.72 1.52
C TYR A 411 8.18 -14.05 0.13
N LEU A 412 9.21 -13.24 -0.18
CA LEU A 412 9.32 -12.57 -1.48
C LEU A 412 9.43 -13.57 -2.64
N ALA A 413 10.04 -14.72 -2.39
CA ALA A 413 10.19 -15.82 -3.35
C ALA A 413 8.91 -16.61 -3.63
N TYR A 414 7.77 -16.22 -3.05
CA TYR A 414 6.52 -16.90 -3.31
C TYR A 414 6.06 -16.78 -4.76
N PHE A 415 5.66 -17.91 -5.34
CA PHE A 415 4.95 -18.01 -6.62
C PHE A 415 3.95 -19.17 -6.56
N ASN A 416 2.84 -19.06 -7.29
CA ASN A 416 1.90 -20.16 -7.51
C ASN A 416 2.48 -21.26 -8.43
N VAL A 417 3.58 -20.97 -9.13
CA VAL A 417 4.25 -21.88 -10.05
C VAL A 417 5.69 -22.12 -9.60
N PRO A 418 6.26 -23.31 -9.85
CA PRO A 418 7.68 -23.54 -9.66
C PRO A 418 8.52 -22.66 -10.61
N ASP A 419 9.78 -22.43 -10.26
CA ASP A 419 10.73 -21.64 -11.06
C ASP A 419 10.20 -20.25 -11.46
N GLY A 420 9.54 -19.56 -10.51
CA GLY A 420 8.91 -18.27 -10.72
C GLY A 420 9.81 -17.20 -11.35
N TYR A 421 11.13 -17.31 -11.14
CA TYR A 421 12.16 -16.44 -11.74
C TYR A 421 12.18 -16.45 -13.27
N ARG A 422 11.63 -17.49 -13.90
CA ARG A 422 11.47 -17.54 -15.37
C ARG A 422 10.35 -16.62 -15.86
N TYR A 423 9.43 -16.25 -14.97
CA TYR A 423 8.25 -15.45 -15.30
C TYR A 423 8.40 -13.99 -14.85
N LEU A 424 8.91 -13.76 -13.64
CA LEU A 424 9.08 -12.43 -13.04
C LEU A 424 10.39 -12.40 -12.25
N VAL A 425 11.14 -11.30 -12.37
CA VAL A 425 12.38 -11.02 -11.60
C VAL A 425 12.29 -9.62 -10.96
N ASP A 426 13.42 -9.01 -10.61
CA ASP A 426 13.52 -7.66 -10.04
C ASP A 426 12.87 -7.62 -8.64
N SER A 427 12.14 -6.55 -8.29
CA SER A 427 11.43 -6.42 -7.01
C SER A 427 10.43 -7.55 -6.68
N ASN A 428 10.21 -8.50 -7.60
CA ASN A 428 9.47 -9.74 -7.33
C ASN A 428 10.31 -10.84 -6.66
N LEU A 429 11.65 -10.75 -6.65
CA LEU A 429 12.56 -11.82 -6.23
C LEU A 429 13.84 -11.37 -5.53
N ASP A 430 14.07 -10.06 -5.48
CA ASP A 430 15.28 -9.37 -4.99
C ASP A 430 15.88 -9.85 -3.65
#